data_AF-A0A9X2S350-F1
#
_entry.id   AF-A0A9X2S350-F1
#
_cell.length_a   1.000
_cell.length_b   1.000
_cell.length_c   1.000
_cell.angle_alpha   90.00
_cell.angle_beta   90.00
_cell.angle_gamma   90.00
#
_symmetry.space_group_name_H-M   'P 1'
#
loop_
_entity.id
_entity.type
_entity.pdbx_description
1 polymer ?
#
loop_
_entity_poly.entity_id
_entity_poly.type
_entity_poly.pdbx_seq_one_letter_code
_entity_poly.pdbx_strand_id
1 'polypeptide(L)' 'MEMTFRWYGQDDPVKIEYIRQIPGMKGIVTAIYDIPVGEVWPLDRILE' A
#
# COMPACT_ATOMS: atom_id res chain seq x y z
N MET A 1 -9.93 -7.20 15.76
CA MET A 1 -8.58 -6.81 15.29
C MET A 1 -8.53 -7.01 13.78
N GLU A 2 -8.05 -6.00 13.06
CA GLU A 2 -7.85 -6.06 11.62
C GLU A 2 -6.36 -6.22 11.35
N MET A 3 -5.95 -7.35 10.75
CA MET A 3 -4.54 -7.57 10.41
C MET A 3 -4.24 -6.91 9.06
N THR A 4 -3.24 -6.04 9.07
CA THR A 4 -2.83 -5.27 7.90
C THR A 4 -1.36 -5.46 7.59
N PHE A 5 -0.97 -5.28 6.34
CA PHE A 5 0.42 -5.33 5.89
C PHE A 5 0.86 -4.00 5.28
N ARG A 6 2.07 -3.54 5.60
CA ARG A 6 2.64 -2.36 4.95
C ARG A 6 3.26 -2.76 3.61
N TRP A 7 2.83 -2.14 2.53
CA TRP A 7 3.30 -2.44 1.18
C TRP A 7 3.67 -1.15 0.46
N TYR A 8 4.83 -1.11 -0.20
CA TYR A 8 5.39 0.11 -0.78
C TYR A 8 5.00 0.36 -2.25
N GLY A 9 4.12 -0.47 -2.82
CA GLY A 9 3.71 -0.38 -4.22
C GLY A 9 4.40 -1.42 -5.09
N GLN A 10 4.35 -1.22 -6.40
CA GLN A 10 4.82 -2.20 -7.39
C GLN A 10 6.33 -2.49 -7.29
N ASP A 11 7.12 -1.54 -6.79
CA ASP A 11 8.56 -1.69 -6.60
C ASP A 11 8.93 -2.44 -5.32
N ASP A 12 7.95 -2.80 -4.48
CA ASP A 12 8.18 -3.60 -3.27
C ASP A 12 8.64 -5.02 -3.68
N PRO A 13 9.77 -5.53 -3.16
CA PRO A 13 10.21 -6.89 -3.45
C PRO A 13 9.20 -7.95 -3.00
N VAL A 14 8.35 -7.63 -2.03
CA VAL A 14 7.24 -8.47 -1.60
C VAL A 14 6.00 -8.15 -2.43
N LYS A 15 5.71 -9.02 -3.40
CA LYS A 15 4.54 -8.86 -4.27
C LYS A 15 3.22 -9.03 -3.51
N ILE A 16 2.18 -8.33 -3.97
CA ILE A 16 0.86 -8.34 -3.32
C ILE A 16 0.22 -9.74 -3.30
N GLU A 17 0.54 -10.58 -4.30
CA GLU A 17 0.08 -11.97 -4.37
C GLU A 17 0.63 -12.81 -3.21
N TYR A 18 1.83 -12.51 -2.73
CA TYR A 18 2.43 -13.20 -1.58
C TYR A 18 1.79 -12.73 -0.28
N ILE A 19 1.54 -11.42 -0.14
CA ILE A 19 0.91 -10.84 1.05
C ILE A 19 -0.49 -11.41 1.25
N ARG A 20 -1.24 -11.61 0.15
CA ARG A 20 -2.57 -12.23 0.17
C ARG A 20 -2.58 -13.65 0.76
N GLN A 21 -1.47 -14.36 0.74
CA GLN A 21 -1.38 -15.74 1.27
C GLN A 21 -1.29 -15.79 2.80
N ILE A 22 -1.04 -14.66 3.47
CA ILE A 22 -0.91 -14.61 4.93
C ILE A 22 -2.28 -14.88 5.60
N PRO A 23 -2.41 -15.90 6.45
CA PRO A 23 -3.69 -16.24 7.09
C PRO A 23 -4.25 -15.09 7.93
N GLY A 24 -5.49 -14.70 7.65
CA GLY A 24 -6.17 -13.63 8.39
C GLY A 24 -5.79 -12.21 7.96
N MET A 25 -5.06 -12.03 6.85
CA MET A 25 -4.78 -10.72 6.26
C MET A 25 -6.07 -10.07 5.77
N LYS A 26 -6.29 -8.79 6.10
CA LYS A 26 -7.52 -8.07 5.78
C LYS A 26 -7.32 -6.78 5.02
N GLY A 27 -6.11 -6.20 5.04
CA GLY A 27 -5.87 -4.93 4.36
C GLY A 27 -4.41 -4.63 4.14
N ILE A 28 -4.19 -3.63 3.29
CA ILE A 28 -2.88 -3.08 2.97
C ILE A 28 -2.84 -1.64 3.49
N VAL A 29 -1.69 -1.26 4.02
CA VAL A 29 -1.36 0.12 4.37
C VAL A 29 -0.22 0.55 3.44
N THR A 30 -0.46 1.59 2.67
CA THR A 30 0.51 2.13 1.70
C THR A 30 0.51 3.66 1.71
N ALA A 31 1.36 4.27 0.89
CA ALA A 31 1.46 5.72 0.71
C ALA A 31 1.75 6.04 -0.76
N ILE A 32 1.59 7.30 -1.13
CA ILE A 32 1.99 7.80 -2.45
C ILE A 32 3.44 8.28 -2.34
N TYR A 33 4.36 7.58 -3.01
CA TYR A 33 5.80 7.76 -2.86
C TYR A 33 6.45 8.67 -3.92
N ASP A 34 5.74 8.98 -4.99
CA ASP A 34 6.20 9.84 -6.08
C ASP A 34 5.87 11.33 -5.86
N ILE A 35 5.19 11.67 -4.76
CA ILE A 35 4.83 13.04 -4.40
C ILE A 35 5.81 13.59 -3.36
N PRO A 36 6.41 14.79 -3.57
CA PRO A 36 7.32 15.40 -2.61
C PRO A 36 6.68 15.63 -1.24
N VAL A 37 7.52 15.64 -0.20
CA VAL A 37 7.08 15.93 1.16
C VAL A 37 6.54 17.36 1.25
N GLY A 38 5.34 17.50 1.80
CA GLY A 38 4.65 18.78 1.97
C GLY A 38 3.66 19.09 0.85
N GLU A 39 3.67 18.34 -0.24
CA GLU A 39 2.71 18.50 -1.33
C GLU A 39 1.39 17.77 -1.05
N VAL A 40 0.31 18.28 -1.63
CA VAL A 40 -1.03 17.70 -1.51
C VAL A 40 -1.12 16.45 -2.39
N TRP A 41 -1.72 15.38 -1.84
CA TRP A 41 -1.99 14.17 -2.60
C TRP A 41 -3.24 14.35 -3.49
N PRO A 42 -3.11 14.24 -4.83
CA PRO A 42 -4.25 14.29 -5.73
C PRO A 42 -5.21 13.11 -5.47
N LEU A 43 -6.52 13.38 -5.58
CA LEU A 43 -7.55 12.37 -5.31
C LEU A 43 -7.48 11.19 -6.28
N ASP A 44 -7.18 11.44 -7.55
CA ASP A 44 -6.97 10.43 -8.58
C ASP A 44 -5.85 9.46 -8.21
N ARG A 45 -4.76 9.93 -7.59
CA ARG A 45 -3.66 9.09 -7.12
C ARG A 45 -4.00 8.26 -5.89
N ILE A 46 -4.98 8.69 -5.08
CA ILE A 46 -5.47 7.94 -3.91
C ILE A 46 -6.46 6.85 -4.33
N LEU A 47 -7.20 7.07 -5.42
CA LEU A 47 -8.23 6.17 -5.92
C LEU A 47 -7.72 5.09 -6.90
N GLU A 48 -6.47 5.23 -7.37
CA GLU A 48 -5.75 4.22 -8.15
C GLU A 48 -5.46 2.95 -7.34
#